data_AF-A0A958IT97-F1
#
_entry.id   AF-A0A958IT97-F1
#
_cell.length_a   1.000
_cell.length_b   1.000
_cell.length_c   1.000
_cell.angle_alpha   90.00
_cell.angle_beta   90.00
_cell.angle_gamma   90.00
#
_symmetry.space_group_name_H-M   'P 1'
#
loop_
_entity.id
_entity.type
_entity.pdbx_description
1 polymer ?
#
loop_
_entity_poly.entity_id
_entity_poly.type
_entity_poly.pdbx_seq_one_letter_code
_entity_poly.pdbx_strand_id
1 'polypeptide(L)'
;EFDAYREMLAHFLTALKPGGRLVIVEPAKASSRGDSREAQVAEHRIALHWVLQEVREAGFEIVEALDPFVERAHRGDEMWLLAARKPSEP
;
A
#
# COMPACT_ATOMS: atom_id res chain seq x y z
N GLU A 1 8.09 -10.32 -15.06
CA GLU A 1 8.19 -9.61 -13.77
C GLU A 1 6.80 -9.14 -13.37
N PHE A 2 5.99 -10.05 -12.84
CA PHE A 2 4.66 -9.82 -12.31
C PHE A 2 4.50 -10.91 -11.25
N ASP A 3 4.55 -10.56 -9.96
CA ASP A 3 4.22 -11.36 -8.74
C ASP A 3 5.14 -11.07 -7.53
N ALA A 4 6.26 -10.36 -7.70
CA ALA A 4 7.21 -10.09 -6.61
C ALA A 4 6.56 -9.38 -5.39
N TYR A 5 5.57 -8.51 -5.62
CA TYR A 5 4.88 -7.83 -4.53
C TYR A 5 3.99 -8.79 -3.71
N ARG A 6 3.40 -9.82 -4.34
CA ARG A 6 2.56 -10.81 -3.65
C ARG A 6 3.40 -11.68 -2.74
N GLU A 7 4.53 -12.15 -3.26
CA GLU A 7 5.52 -12.91 -2.49
C GLU A 7 6.05 -12.08 -1.31
N MET A 8 6.35 -10.81 -1.54
CA MET A 8 6.78 -9.86 -0.52
C MET A 8 5.70 -9.67 0.58
N LEU A 9 4.44 -9.44 0.20
CA LEU A 9 3.33 -9.30 1.16
C LEU A 9 3.11 -10.58 1.97
N ALA A 10 3.15 -11.75 1.33
CA ALA A 10 3.05 -13.04 2.00
C ALA A 10 4.22 -13.26 2.99
N HIS A 11 5.43 -12.87 2.59
CA HIS A 11 6.60 -12.91 3.46
C HIS A 11 6.43 -12.00 4.69
N PHE A 12 5.96 -10.76 4.50
CA PHE A 12 5.69 -9.83 5.60
C PHE A 12 4.62 -10.37 6.55
N LEU A 13 3.52 -10.91 6.03
CA LEU A 13 2.47 -11.48 6.86
C LEU A 13 3.02 -12.66 7.69
N THR A 14 3.86 -13.49 7.09
CA THR A 14 4.48 -14.64 7.78
C THR A 14 5.44 -14.17 8.88
N ALA A 15 6.28 -13.17 8.59
CA ALA A 15 7.32 -12.67 9.50
C ALA A 15 6.77 -11.87 10.69
N LEU A 16 5.61 -11.21 10.54
CA LEU A 16 5.01 -10.42 11.63
C LEU A 16 4.42 -11.33 12.72
N LYS A 17 4.55 -10.90 13.98
CA LYS A 17 3.80 -11.49 15.11
C LYS A 17 2.29 -11.26 14.92
N PRO A 18 1.41 -12.11 15.49
CA PRO A 18 -0.02 -11.83 15.53
C PRO A 18 -0.30 -10.42 16.06
N GLY A 19 -1.20 -9.68 15.41
CA GLY A 19 -1.48 -8.26 15.72
C GLY A 19 -0.39 -7.27 15.30
N GLY A 20 0.74 -7.72 14.76
CA GLY A 20 1.82 -6.87 14.24
C GLY A 20 1.37 -6.01 13.06
N ARG A 21 1.95 -4.82 12.91
CA ARG A 21 1.53 -3.82 11.92
C ARG A 21 2.47 -3.74 10.72
N LEU A 22 1.88 -3.65 9.53
CA LEU A 22 2.51 -3.21 8.29
C LEU A 22 2.08 -1.77 8.02
N VAL A 23 3.02 -0.86 7.85
CA VAL A 23 2.76 0.54 7.50
C VAL A 23 3.45 0.85 6.18
N ILE A 24 2.69 1.34 5.21
CA ILE A 24 3.18 1.72 3.88
C ILE A 24 2.87 3.20 3.66
N VAL A 25 3.86 3.96 3.18
CA VAL A 25 3.73 5.39 2.90
C VAL A 25 4.40 5.65 1.55
N GLU A 26 3.61 6.05 0.56
CA GLU A 26 4.08 6.21 -0.82
C GLU A 26 3.48 7.46 -1.46
N PRO A 27 4.16 8.03 -2.47
CA PRO A 27 3.62 9.16 -3.21
C PRO A 27 2.52 8.72 -4.17
N ALA A 28 1.46 9.52 -4.22
CA ALA A 28 0.50 9.48 -5.31
C ALA A 28 0.62 10.73 -6.19
N LYS A 29 0.41 10.54 -7.49
CA LYS A 29 0.17 11.64 -8.41
C LYS A 29 -1.33 11.69 -8.67
N ALA A 30 -1.98 12.80 -8.35
CA ALA A 30 -3.42 12.94 -8.55
C ALA A 30 -3.84 12.61 -10.01
N SER A 31 -3.00 12.98 -10.98
CA SER A 31 -3.26 12.74 -12.40
C SER A 31 -3.19 11.27 -12.82
N SER A 32 -2.48 10.40 -12.09
CA SER A 32 -2.30 8.98 -12.47
C SER A 32 -3.29 8.04 -11.79
N ARG A 33 -4.20 8.56 -10.95
CA ARG A 33 -5.19 7.75 -10.22
C ARG A 33 -6.14 6.96 -11.12
N GLY A 34 -6.37 7.43 -12.35
CA GLY A 34 -7.21 6.77 -13.35
C GLY A 34 -6.46 5.82 -14.29
N ASP A 35 -5.12 5.78 -14.21
CA ASP A 35 -4.30 4.93 -15.08
C ASP A 35 -4.35 3.47 -14.61
N SER A 36 -3.97 2.54 -15.49
CA SER A 36 -3.84 1.15 -15.11
C SER A 36 -2.76 0.97 -14.05
N ARG A 37 -2.87 -0.12 -13.28
CA ARG A 37 -1.88 -0.48 -12.28
C ARG A 37 -0.47 -0.58 -12.87
N GLU A 38 -0.34 -1.17 -14.06
CA GLU A 38 0.94 -1.34 -14.77
C GLU A 38 1.58 0.00 -15.10
N ALA A 39 0.78 0.95 -15.60
CA ALA A 39 1.25 2.30 -15.91
C ALA A 39 1.72 3.03 -14.65
N GLN A 40 0.96 2.89 -13.56
CA GLN A 40 1.31 3.46 -12.25
C GLN A 40 2.64 2.88 -11.69
N VAL A 41 2.82 1.55 -11.76
CA VAL A 41 4.06 0.90 -11.34
C VAL A 41 5.26 1.34 -12.19
N ALA A 42 5.08 1.52 -13.51
CA ALA A 42 6.12 2.02 -14.40
C ALA A 42 6.58 3.45 -14.06
N GLU A 43 5.69 4.27 -13.48
CA GLU A 43 6.04 5.61 -12.98
C GLU A 43 6.59 5.59 -11.53
N HIS A 44 6.81 4.41 -10.94
CA HIS A 44 7.18 4.22 -9.54
C HIS A 44 6.20 4.89 -8.56
N ARG A 45 4.90 4.96 -8.91
CA ARG A 45 3.85 5.61 -8.13
C ARG A 45 2.55 4.83 -8.24
N ILE A 46 2.11 4.21 -7.16
CA ILE A 46 0.88 3.42 -7.13
C ILE A 46 -0.17 4.10 -6.25
N ALA A 47 -1.41 4.17 -6.75
CA ALA A 47 -2.54 4.70 -6.02
C ALA A 47 -2.95 3.75 -4.89
N LEU A 48 -3.39 4.32 -3.77
CA LEU A 48 -3.74 3.57 -2.56
C LEU A 48 -4.76 2.45 -2.82
N HIS A 49 -5.73 2.63 -3.72
CA HIS A 49 -6.79 1.64 -3.95
C HIS A 49 -6.26 0.28 -4.43
N TRP A 50 -5.19 0.26 -5.26
CA TRP A 50 -4.54 -0.97 -5.69
C TRP A 50 -3.90 -1.69 -4.49
N VAL A 51 -3.12 -0.94 -3.71
CA VAL A 51 -2.40 -1.48 -2.54
C VAL A 51 -3.39 -1.97 -1.47
N LEU A 52 -4.51 -1.28 -1.27
CA LEU A 52 -5.57 -1.71 -0.35
C LEU A 52 -6.14 -3.08 -0.71
N GLN A 53 -6.39 -3.31 -2.00
CA GLN A 53 -6.89 -4.60 -2.48
C GLN A 53 -5.83 -5.68 -2.28
N GLU A 54 -4.59 -5.43 -2.68
CA GLU A 54 -3.49 -6.39 -2.60
C GLU A 54 -3.15 -6.80 -1.16
N VAL A 55 -3.13 -5.83 -0.23
CA VAL A 55 -2.87 -6.06 1.19
C VAL A 55 -3.99 -6.88 1.84
N ARG A 56 -5.25 -6.67 1.42
CA ARG A 56 -6.39 -7.51 1.87
C ARG A 56 -6.30 -8.92 1.31
N GLU A 57 -6.02 -9.06 0.01
CA GLU A 57 -5.83 -10.36 -0.65
C GLU A 57 -4.69 -11.16 0.00
N ALA A 58 -3.63 -10.48 0.44
CA ALA A 58 -2.54 -11.10 1.17
C ALA A 58 -2.92 -11.57 2.59
N GLY A 59 -4.06 -11.16 3.15
CA GLY A 59 -4.57 -11.60 4.46
C GLY A 59 -4.36 -10.63 5.61
N PHE A 60 -3.99 -9.37 5.34
CA PHE A 60 -3.95 -8.33 6.38
C PHE A 60 -5.34 -7.71 6.62
N GLU A 61 -5.55 -7.24 7.84
CA GLU A 61 -6.69 -6.39 8.20
C GLU A 61 -6.30 -4.91 8.08
N ILE A 62 -7.10 -4.13 7.37
CA ILE A 62 -6.85 -2.68 7.23
C ILE A 62 -7.22 -1.98 8.53
N VAL A 63 -6.26 -1.24 9.11
CA VAL A 63 -6.44 -0.47 10.34
C VAL A 63 -6.77 0.98 10.01
N GLU A 64 -6.01 1.59 9.09
CA GLU A 64 -6.16 2.98 8.70
C GLU A 64 -5.69 3.17 7.26
N ALA A 65 -6.37 4.03 6.51
CA ALA A 65 -6.03 4.36 5.14
C ALA A 65 -6.31 5.84 4.92
N LEU A 66 -5.25 6.63 4.68
CA LEU A 66 -5.30 8.08 4.55
C LEU A 66 -4.76 8.49 3.19
N ASP A 67 -5.58 9.19 2.41
CA ASP A 67 -5.24 9.65 1.07
C ASP A 67 -6.00 10.95 0.73
N PRO A 68 -5.38 12.13 0.87
CA PRO A 68 -3.98 12.33 1.20
C PRO A 68 -3.67 12.13 2.71
N PHE A 69 -2.44 11.73 3.01
CA PHE A 69 -1.86 11.73 4.36
C PHE A 69 -1.04 12.99 4.62
N VAL A 70 -0.15 13.36 3.69
CA VAL A 70 0.66 14.58 3.80
C VAL A 70 0.92 15.19 2.42
N GLU A 71 0.80 16.52 2.34
CA GLU A 71 1.20 17.29 1.17
C GLU A 71 2.71 17.55 1.18
N ARG A 72 3.37 17.36 0.03
CA ARG A 72 4.80 17.68 -0.14
C ARG A 72 4.93 18.91 -1.03
N ALA A 73 4.62 20.08 -0.48
CA ALA A 73 4.58 21.36 -1.21
C ALA A 73 5.83 21.63 -2.07
N HIS A 74 7.02 21.26 -1.60
CA HIS A 74 8.29 21.43 -2.32
C HIS A 74 8.47 20.49 -3.54
N ARG A 75 7.69 19.40 -3.61
CA ARG A 75 7.69 18.41 -4.71
C ARG A 75 6.46 18.51 -5.60
N GLY A 76 5.42 19.22 -5.16
CA GLY A 76 4.17 19.37 -5.90
C GLY A 76 3.35 18.08 -5.98
N ASP A 77 3.50 17.17 -5.01
CA ASP A 77 2.73 15.93 -4.90
C ASP A 77 2.31 15.62 -3.46
N GLU A 78 1.52 14.57 -3.30
CA GLU A 78 0.93 14.12 -2.03
C GLU A 78 1.39 12.70 -1.72
N MET A 79 1.43 12.35 -0.44
CA MET A 79 1.62 10.98 0.03
C MET A 79 0.31 10.42 0.53
N TRP A 80 0.11 9.12 0.37
CA TRP A 80 -0.90 8.36 1.11
C TRP A 80 -0.23 7.51 2.18
N LEU A 81 -1.00 7.10 3.19
CA LEU A 81 -0.60 6.17 4.24
C LEU A 81 -1.59 5.02 4.32
N LEU A 82 -1.06 3.81 4.45
CA LEU A 82 -1.80 2.61 4.78
C LEU A 82 -1.19 1.97 6.02
N ALA A 83 -1.99 1.80 7.07
CA ALA A 83 -1.68 0.91 8.17
C ALA A 83 -2.57 -0.33 8.11
N ALA A 84 -1.95 -1.49 8.11
CA ALA A 84 -2.61 -2.79 8.17
C ALA A 84 -2.02 -3.62 9.30
N ARG A 85 -2.75 -4.63 9.77
CA ARG A 85 -2.27 -5.54 10.80
C ARG A 85 -2.41 -6.99 10.35
N LYS A 86 -1.46 -7.83 10.76
CA LYS A 86 -1.67 -9.27 10.77
C LYS A 86 -2.84 -9.56 11.72
N PRO A 87 -3.81 -10.40 11.34
CA PRO A 87 -4.85 -10.85 12.25
C PRO A 87 -4.24 -11.32 13.57
N SER A 88 -4.88 -10.96 14.68
CA SER A 88 -4.55 -11.64 15.94
C SER A 88 -5.04 -13.08 15.82
N GLU A 89 -4.34 -14.04 16.40
CA GLU A 89 -4.92 -15.38 16.53
C GLU A 89 -6.28 -15.27 17.25
N PRO A 90 -7.30 -16.06 16.87
CA PRO A 90 -8.54 -16.12 17.62
C PRO A 90 -8.33 -16.54 19.08
#